data_AF-A0A928I2J1-F1
#
_entry.id   AF-A0A928I2J1-F1
#
_cell.length_a   1.000
_cell.length_b   1.000
_cell.length_c   1.000
_cell.angle_alpha   90.00
_cell.angle_beta   90.00
_cell.angle_gamma   90.00
#
_symmetry.space_group_name_H-M   'P 1'
#
loop_
_entity.id
_entity.type
_entity.pdbx_description
1 polymer ?
#
loop_
_entity_poly.entity_id
_entity_poly.type
_entity_poly.pdbx_seq_one_letter_code
_entity_poly.pdbx_strand_id
1 'polypeptide(L)'
;MEFHVNHPVLYLIAGAVILLVLAQSVFFLVRALRRAKELGMDKQKLRKIMISVSIFTVAPAVSILVGVLALAKKLGVALPWLRLSIIGSLSYETIAAETTLKQLGDTLDASGFVTVLFVMTFGIALGLILTPILTKRIQKGIKSLEKRDKKWSEIFNNAMFLGMISAFLGYVFCDFSNVFSGDTSALIPVLVMASSALIMVACALVARLPKMKWMLDYALPFSLLGGMAMAIPFTAWLA
;
A
#
# COMPACT_ATOMS: atom_id res chain seq x y z
N MET A 1 -27.69 15.78 -15.94
CA MET A 1 -27.26 15.96 -14.54
C MET A 1 -25.75 15.98 -14.56
N GLU A 2 -25.14 17.14 -14.33
CA GLU A 2 -23.69 17.32 -14.47
C GLU A 2 -22.93 16.51 -13.41
N PHE A 3 -21.97 15.71 -13.86
CA PHE A 3 -21.19 14.80 -13.03
C PHE A 3 -20.13 15.59 -12.25
N HIS A 4 -20.47 16.04 -11.04
CA HIS A 4 -19.49 16.65 -10.14
C HIS A 4 -18.85 15.61 -9.23
N VAL A 5 -17.61 15.25 -9.59
CA VAL A 5 -16.71 14.34 -8.85
C VAL A 5 -16.48 14.77 -7.38
N ASN A 6 -16.76 16.04 -7.06
CA ASN A 6 -16.64 16.65 -5.74
C ASN A 6 -17.99 17.09 -5.16
N HIS A 7 -19.08 16.37 -5.40
CA HIS A 7 -20.37 16.73 -4.79
C HIS A 7 -20.26 16.65 -3.24
N PRO A 8 -20.69 17.67 -2.48
CA PRO A 8 -20.53 17.72 -1.02
C PRO A 8 -21.16 16.54 -0.27
N VAL A 9 -22.16 15.89 -0.88
CA VAL A 9 -22.78 14.65 -0.36
C VAL A 9 -21.79 13.47 -0.32
N LEU A 10 -20.88 13.33 -1.30
CA LEU A 10 -19.86 12.27 -1.29
C LEU A 10 -18.86 12.46 -0.15
N TYR A 11 -18.48 13.71 0.12
CA TYR A 11 -17.62 14.05 1.26
C TYR A 11 -18.30 13.81 2.61
N LEU A 12 -19.60 14.10 2.71
CA LEU A 12 -20.38 13.81 3.92
C LEU A 12 -20.48 12.30 4.19
N ILE A 13 -20.76 11.50 3.15
CA ILE A 13 -20.81 10.03 3.28
C ILE A 13 -19.42 9.48 3.63
N ALA A 14 -18.37 9.93 2.93
CA ALA A 14 -17.00 9.52 3.23
C ALA A 14 -16.59 9.87 4.66
N GLY A 15 -16.88 11.10 5.09
CA GLY A 15 -16.62 11.57 6.45
C GLY A 15 -17.37 10.74 7.49
N ALA A 16 -18.64 10.44 7.27
CA ALA A 16 -19.43 9.60 8.18
C ALA A 16 -18.84 8.19 8.32
N VAL A 17 -18.45 7.54 7.20
CA VAL A 17 -17.85 6.20 7.24
C VAL A 17 -16.48 6.22 7.91
N ILE A 18 -15.63 7.21 7.61
CA ILE A 18 -14.33 7.38 8.26
C ILE A 18 -14.51 7.55 9.78
N LEU A 19 -15.49 8.35 10.20
CA LEU A 19 -15.79 8.57 11.62
C LEU A 19 -16.22 7.27 12.31
N LEU A 20 -17.04 6.44 11.66
CA LEU A 20 -17.40 5.12 12.18
C LEU A 20 -16.18 4.20 12.35
N VAL A 21 -15.26 4.17 11.38
CA VAL A 21 -14.04 3.36 11.46
C VAL A 21 -13.08 3.88 12.54
N LEU A 22 -12.98 5.20 12.71
CA LEU A 22 -12.23 5.80 13.81
C LEU A 22 -12.84 5.44 15.17
N ALA A 23 -14.16 5.49 15.29
CA ALA A 23 -14.86 5.08 16.51
C ALA A 23 -14.59 3.60 16.83
N GLN A 24 -14.63 2.71 15.84
CA GLN A 24 -14.27 1.30 16.00
C GLN A 24 -12.81 1.12 16.44
N SER A 25 -11.88 1.86 15.84
CA SER A 25 -10.45 1.82 16.17
C SER A 25 -10.20 2.24 17.62
N VAL A 26 -10.85 3.31 18.07
CA VAL A 26 -10.80 3.78 19.47
C VAL A 26 -11.42 2.74 20.40
N PHE A 27 -12.56 2.15 20.04
CA PHE A 27 -13.22 1.11 20.83
C PHE A 27 -12.30 -0.11 21.06
N PHE A 28 -11.63 -0.60 20.02
CA PHE A 28 -10.68 -1.71 20.13
C PHE A 28 -9.42 -1.32 20.92
N LEU A 29 -8.92 -0.10 20.75
CA LEU A 29 -7.79 0.40 21.53
C LEU A 29 -8.10 0.42 23.03
N VAL A 30 -9.27 0.94 23.42
CA VAL A 30 -9.70 0.96 24.83
C VAL A 30 -9.80 -0.47 25.38
N ARG A 31 -10.35 -1.42 24.63
CA ARG A 31 -10.40 -2.83 25.06
C ARG A 31 -9.02 -3.46 25.20
N ALA A 32 -8.11 -3.18 24.26
CA ALA A 32 -6.73 -3.67 24.33
C ALA A 32 -6.00 -3.12 25.57
N LEU A 33 -6.18 -1.83 25.89
CA LEU A 33 -5.60 -1.21 27.07
C LEU A 33 -6.18 -1.78 28.37
N ARG A 34 -7.50 -2.05 28.42
CA ARG A 34 -8.13 -2.73 29.56
C ARG A 34 -7.55 -4.14 29.75
N ARG A 35 -7.42 -4.90 28.66
CA ARG A 35 -6.85 -6.26 28.70
C ARG A 35 -5.38 -6.27 29.11
N ALA A 36 -4.58 -5.33 28.62
CA ALA A 36 -3.19 -5.17 29.04
C ALA A 36 -3.06 -4.90 30.55
N LYS A 37 -3.99 -4.11 31.10
CA LYS A 37 -4.06 -3.83 32.54
C LYS A 37 -4.45 -5.08 33.35
N GLU A 38 -5.42 -5.87 32.88
CA GLU A 38 -5.81 -7.16 33.52
C GLU A 38 -4.65 -8.16 33.55
N LEU A 39 -3.82 -8.17 32.51
CA LEU A 39 -2.63 -9.02 32.41
C LEU A 39 -1.45 -8.53 33.26
N GLY A 40 -1.61 -7.42 34.00
CA GLY A 40 -0.55 -6.87 34.85
C GLY A 40 0.62 -6.26 34.07
N MET A 41 0.42 -5.82 32.82
CA MET A 41 1.50 -5.16 32.07
C MET A 41 1.90 -3.84 32.73
N ASP A 42 3.21 -3.64 32.84
CA ASP A 42 3.77 -2.39 33.36
C ASP A 42 3.32 -1.18 32.51
N LYS A 43 2.82 -0.14 33.21
CA LYS A 43 2.27 1.07 32.59
C LYS A 43 3.33 1.85 31.82
N GLN A 44 4.59 1.83 32.28
CA GLN A 44 5.67 2.54 31.58
C GLN A 44 6.01 1.85 30.26
N LYS A 45 6.10 0.52 30.24
CA LYS A 45 6.24 -0.25 28.99
C LYS A 45 5.08 0.00 28.03
N LEU A 46 3.84 0.00 28.50
CA LEU A 46 2.66 0.24 27.66
C LEU A 46 2.68 1.64 27.02
N ARG A 47 3.03 2.68 27.79
CA ARG A 47 3.14 4.05 27.29
C ARG A 47 4.28 4.19 26.28
N LYS A 48 5.43 3.55 26.54
CA LYS A 48 6.58 3.55 25.63
C LYS A 48 6.24 2.90 24.30
N ILE A 49 5.54 1.75 24.32
CA ILE A 49 5.07 1.07 23.11
C ILE A 49 4.11 1.97 22.34
N MET A 50 3.12 2.57 23.01
CA MET A 50 2.15 3.44 22.36
C MET A 50 2.80 4.64 21.65
N ILE A 51 3.74 5.32 22.33
CA ILE A 51 4.48 6.45 21.74
C ILE A 51 5.32 5.96 20.55
N SER A 52 6.05 4.86 20.71
CA SER A 52 6.90 4.31 19.66
C SER A 52 6.11 3.94 18.41
N VAL A 53 4.98 3.25 18.57
CA VAL A 53 4.12 2.85 17.44
C VAL A 53 3.46 4.08 16.80
N SER A 54 3.05 5.07 17.60
CA SER A 54 2.45 6.31 17.07
C SER A 54 3.44 7.06 16.18
N ILE A 55 4.68 7.25 16.64
CA ILE A 55 5.74 7.90 15.85
C ILE A 55 6.06 7.06 14.61
N PHE A 56 6.11 5.73 14.75
CA PHE A 56 6.42 4.84 13.65
C PHE A 56 5.39 4.92 12.50
N THR A 57 4.11 5.12 12.80
CA THR A 57 3.06 5.20 11.77
C THR A 57 3.09 6.49 10.93
N VAL A 58 3.80 7.53 11.36
CA VAL A 58 3.81 8.84 10.68
C VAL A 58 4.37 8.73 9.26
N ALA A 59 5.50 8.05 9.09
CA ALA A 59 6.14 7.99 7.78
C ALA A 59 5.36 7.14 6.76
N PRO A 60 4.85 5.93 7.09
CA PRO A 60 3.91 5.24 6.22
C PRO A 60 2.68 6.09 5.87
N ALA A 61 2.15 6.87 6.82
CA ALA A 61 1.01 7.74 6.57
C ALA A 61 1.32 8.87 5.57
N VAL A 62 2.48 9.51 5.67
CA VAL A 62 2.92 10.54 4.71
C VAL A 62 3.09 9.94 3.31
N SER A 63 3.69 8.76 3.20
CA SER A 63 3.82 8.05 1.92
C SER A 63 2.46 7.73 1.28
N ILE A 64 1.49 7.29 2.09
CA ILE A 64 0.13 7.05 1.61
C ILE A 64 -0.54 8.36 1.17
N LEU A 65 -0.39 9.45 1.92
CA LEU A 65 -0.97 10.75 1.58
C LEU A 65 -0.48 11.26 0.21
N VAL A 66 0.83 11.16 -0.06
CA VAL A 66 1.39 11.53 -1.38
C VAL A 66 0.77 10.67 -2.48
N GLY A 67 0.59 9.38 -2.23
CA GLY A 67 -0.08 8.47 -3.17
C GLY A 67 -1.56 8.81 -3.41
N VAL A 68 -2.30 9.19 -2.36
CA VAL A 68 -3.70 9.67 -2.47
C VAL A 68 -3.75 10.91 -3.36
N LEU A 69 -2.84 11.88 -3.16
CA LEU A 69 -2.78 13.11 -3.94
C LEU A 69 -2.47 12.83 -5.42
N ALA A 70 -1.59 11.87 -5.70
CA ALA A 70 -1.30 11.44 -7.07
C ALA A 70 -2.54 10.85 -7.76
N LEU A 71 -3.27 9.98 -7.05
CA LEU A 71 -4.49 9.35 -7.58
C LEU A 71 -5.66 10.34 -7.71
N ALA A 72 -5.73 11.31 -6.81
CA ALA A 72 -6.77 12.33 -6.79
C ALA A 72 -6.75 13.20 -8.05
N LYS A 73 -5.59 13.39 -8.68
CA LYS A 73 -5.48 14.10 -9.98
C LYS A 73 -6.18 13.36 -11.12
N LYS A 74 -6.23 12.03 -11.07
CA LYS A 74 -6.85 11.19 -12.10
C LYS A 74 -8.31 10.86 -11.78
N LEU A 75 -8.67 10.61 -10.52
CA LEU A 75 -9.98 10.05 -10.15
C LEU A 75 -10.82 10.97 -9.25
N GLY A 76 -10.33 12.17 -8.91
CA GLY A 76 -10.91 13.02 -7.89
C GLY A 76 -10.55 12.61 -6.47
N VAL A 77 -10.74 13.52 -5.50
CA VAL A 77 -10.19 13.37 -4.14
C VAL A 77 -11.03 12.42 -3.28
N ALA A 78 -12.36 12.44 -3.42
CA ALA A 78 -13.26 11.74 -2.51
C ALA A 78 -13.11 10.21 -2.57
N LEU A 79 -12.92 9.65 -3.77
CA LEU A 79 -12.88 8.21 -3.97
C LEU A 79 -11.60 7.55 -3.42
N PRO A 80 -10.38 7.97 -3.81
CA PRO A 80 -9.15 7.43 -3.23
C PRO A 80 -9.08 7.66 -1.72
N TRP A 81 -9.60 8.78 -1.23
CA TRP A 81 -9.60 9.10 0.20
C TRP A 81 -10.46 8.12 1.01
N LEU A 82 -11.69 7.84 0.57
CA LEU A 82 -12.56 6.86 1.24
C LEU A 82 -11.94 5.46 1.22
N ARG A 83 -11.43 5.02 0.05
CA ARG A 83 -10.92 3.65 -0.11
C ARG A 83 -9.64 3.39 0.67
N LEU A 84 -8.64 4.28 0.55
CA LEU A 84 -7.36 4.13 1.24
C LEU A 84 -7.50 4.31 2.76
N SER A 85 -8.58 4.95 3.24
CA SER A 85 -8.85 5.09 4.69
C SER A 85 -9.45 3.82 5.32
N ILE A 86 -10.11 2.95 4.56
CA ILE A 86 -10.89 1.83 5.12
C ILE A 86 -10.24 0.49 4.75
N ILE A 87 -10.22 0.17 3.46
CA ILE A 87 -9.71 -1.08 2.91
C ILE A 87 -9.14 -0.75 1.54
N GLY A 88 -7.83 -0.54 1.47
CA GLY A 88 -7.13 -0.22 0.23
C GLY A 88 -5.62 -0.35 0.40
N SER A 89 -4.95 -0.82 -0.64
CA SER A 89 -3.51 -0.76 -0.76
C SER A 89 -3.19 0.19 -1.89
N LEU A 90 -2.33 1.19 -1.65
CA LEU A 90 -1.90 2.12 -2.68
C LEU A 90 -1.39 1.37 -3.91
N SER A 91 -0.57 0.34 -3.70
CA SER A 91 0.03 -0.48 -4.76
C SER A 91 -0.99 -1.28 -5.59
N TYR A 92 -2.18 -1.53 -5.07
CA TYR A 92 -3.25 -2.19 -5.81
C TYR A 92 -4.13 -1.16 -6.52
N GLU A 93 -4.58 -0.13 -5.80
CA GLU A 93 -5.55 0.84 -6.29
C GLU A 93 -4.98 1.67 -7.44
N THR A 94 -3.67 1.98 -7.42
CA THR A 94 -3.00 2.66 -8.54
C THR A 94 -3.00 1.81 -9.80
N ILE A 95 -2.60 0.55 -9.70
CA ILE A 95 -2.50 -0.36 -10.84
C ILE A 95 -3.88 -0.63 -11.44
N ALA A 96 -4.88 -0.91 -10.60
CA ALA A 96 -6.25 -1.15 -11.05
C ALA A 96 -6.84 0.07 -11.77
N ALA A 97 -6.61 1.28 -11.24
CA ALA A 97 -7.05 2.50 -11.87
C ALA A 97 -6.32 2.77 -13.19
N GLU A 98 -4.99 2.67 -13.22
CA GLU A 98 -4.20 2.97 -14.42
C GLU A 98 -4.45 1.98 -15.56
N THR A 99 -4.55 0.69 -15.27
CA THR A 99 -4.88 -0.32 -16.28
C THR A 99 -6.26 -0.09 -16.88
N THR A 100 -7.25 0.26 -16.04
CA THR A 100 -8.60 0.57 -16.52
C THR A 100 -8.61 1.86 -17.36
N LEU A 101 -7.94 2.92 -16.90
CA LEU A 101 -7.87 4.20 -17.64
C LEU A 101 -7.13 4.04 -18.98
N LYS A 102 -6.04 3.27 -19.03
CA LYS A 102 -5.33 2.93 -20.27
C LYS A 102 -6.28 2.24 -21.28
N GLN A 103 -7.17 1.35 -20.82
CA GLN A 103 -8.14 0.67 -21.69
C GLN A 103 -9.29 1.58 -22.16
N LEU A 104 -9.64 2.61 -21.37
CA LEU A 104 -10.69 3.57 -21.72
C LEU A 104 -10.18 4.78 -22.52
N GLY A 105 -8.88 4.85 -22.83
CA GLY A 105 -8.29 5.94 -23.61
C GLY A 105 -8.11 7.25 -22.82
N ASP A 106 -7.83 7.16 -21.52
CA ASP A 106 -7.53 8.29 -20.61
C ASP A 106 -8.62 9.38 -20.49
N THR A 107 -9.81 9.14 -21.02
CA THR A 107 -10.96 10.04 -20.86
C THR A 107 -11.83 9.59 -19.68
N LEU A 108 -11.96 10.46 -18.67
CA LEU A 108 -12.87 10.25 -17.55
C LEU A 108 -14.26 10.79 -17.88
N ASP A 109 -14.98 10.02 -18.68
CA ASP A 109 -16.42 10.20 -18.80
C ASP A 109 -17.15 9.53 -17.62
N ALA A 110 -18.43 9.87 -17.38
CA ALA A 110 -19.22 9.34 -16.25
C ALA A 110 -19.26 7.80 -16.23
N SER A 111 -19.37 7.18 -17.41
CA SER A 111 -19.29 5.72 -17.54
C SER A 111 -17.90 5.18 -17.20
N GLY A 112 -16.84 5.90 -17.58
CA GLY A 112 -15.47 5.48 -17.30
C GLY A 112 -15.12 5.52 -15.82
N PHE A 113 -15.61 6.54 -15.11
CA PHE A 113 -15.48 6.61 -13.66
C PHE A 113 -16.17 5.43 -12.95
N VAL A 114 -17.39 5.06 -13.38
CA VAL A 114 -18.11 3.90 -12.83
C VAL A 114 -17.39 2.60 -13.14
N THR A 115 -16.82 2.44 -14.33
CA THR A 115 -16.03 1.25 -14.68
C THR A 115 -14.80 1.10 -13.79
N VAL A 116 -14.03 2.19 -13.59
CA VAL A 116 -12.87 2.18 -12.68
C VAL A 116 -13.28 1.82 -11.26
N LEU A 117 -14.37 2.41 -10.77
CA LEU A 117 -14.96 2.07 -9.47
C LEU A 117 -15.28 0.58 -9.35
N PHE A 118 -15.90 -0.01 -10.37
CA PHE A 118 -16.28 -1.41 -10.37
C PHE A 118 -15.06 -2.33 -10.35
N VAL A 119 -14.05 -2.07 -11.20
CA VAL A 119 -12.82 -2.87 -11.27
C VAL A 119 -12.08 -2.86 -9.93
N MET A 120 -11.89 -1.66 -9.35
CA MET A 120 -11.24 -1.51 -8.04
C MET A 120 -12.03 -2.20 -6.93
N THR A 121 -13.37 -2.17 -6.96
CA THR A 121 -14.21 -2.78 -5.92
C THR A 121 -14.21 -4.30 -6.00
N PHE A 122 -14.39 -4.87 -7.19
CA PHE A 122 -14.45 -6.33 -7.35
C PHE A 122 -13.12 -7.00 -7.06
N GLY A 123 -11.99 -6.41 -7.44
CA GLY A 123 -10.69 -7.04 -7.19
C GLY A 123 -10.32 -7.10 -5.70
N ILE A 124 -10.74 -6.13 -4.87
CA ILE A 124 -10.55 -6.21 -3.41
C ILE A 124 -11.59 -7.11 -2.74
N ALA A 125 -12.83 -7.15 -3.25
CA ALA A 125 -13.91 -7.92 -2.63
C ALA A 125 -13.55 -9.40 -2.44
N LEU A 126 -12.86 -10.00 -3.41
CA LEU A 126 -12.38 -11.39 -3.31
C LEU A 126 -11.39 -11.57 -2.15
N GLY A 127 -10.43 -10.64 -1.99
CA GLY A 127 -9.47 -10.66 -0.89
C GLY A 127 -10.16 -10.54 0.47
N LEU A 128 -11.17 -9.66 0.58
CA LEU A 128 -11.94 -9.47 1.81
C LEU A 128 -12.71 -10.72 2.21
N ILE A 129 -13.30 -11.44 1.25
CA ILE A 129 -14.06 -12.68 1.50
C ILE A 129 -13.13 -13.85 1.82
N LEU A 130 -12.01 -13.96 1.09
CA LEU A 130 -11.05 -15.05 1.28
C LEU A 130 -10.30 -14.94 2.60
N THR A 131 -10.00 -13.73 3.08
CA THR A 131 -9.25 -13.49 4.32
C THR A 131 -9.85 -14.22 5.54
N PRO A 132 -11.12 -14.01 5.96
CA PRO A 132 -11.67 -14.68 7.14
C PRO A 132 -11.72 -16.21 6.99
N ILE A 133 -11.86 -16.74 5.77
CA ILE A 133 -11.98 -18.18 5.49
C ILE A 133 -10.60 -18.84 5.49
N LEU A 134 -9.63 -18.26 4.77
CA LEU A 134 -8.30 -18.86 4.56
C LEU A 134 -7.31 -18.50 5.67
N THR A 135 -7.39 -17.32 6.29
CA THR A 135 -6.38 -16.88 7.26
C THR A 135 -6.18 -17.89 8.39
N LYS A 136 -7.26 -18.46 8.94
CA LYS A 136 -7.15 -19.49 9.99
C LYS A 136 -6.49 -20.78 9.47
N ARG A 137 -6.77 -21.19 8.23
CA ARG A 137 -6.16 -22.39 7.63
C ARG A 137 -4.68 -22.16 7.35
N ILE A 138 -4.33 -21.04 6.74
CA ILE A 138 -2.94 -20.66 6.43
C ILE A 138 -2.13 -20.53 7.74
N GLN A 139 -2.63 -19.81 8.75
CA GLN A 139 -1.92 -19.66 10.02
C GLN A 139 -1.72 -21.00 10.74
N LYS A 140 -2.71 -21.90 10.73
CA LYS A 140 -2.55 -23.25 11.28
C LYS A 140 -1.53 -24.07 10.48
N GLY A 141 -1.55 -23.96 9.16
CA GLY A 141 -0.59 -24.60 8.26
C GLY A 141 0.84 -24.15 8.54
N ILE A 142 1.10 -22.84 8.60
CA ILE A 142 2.41 -22.28 8.91
C ILE A 142 2.88 -22.71 10.30
N LYS A 143 2.02 -22.62 11.33
CA LYS A 143 2.38 -23.07 12.69
C LYS A 143 2.68 -24.57 12.76
N SER A 144 1.97 -25.39 11.99
CA SER A 144 2.24 -26.82 11.89
C SER A 144 3.56 -27.08 11.17
N LEU A 145 3.86 -26.32 10.12
CA LEU A 145 5.10 -26.43 9.36
C LEU A 145 6.30 -26.02 10.21
N GLU A 146 6.21 -24.91 10.93
CA GLU A 146 7.23 -24.42 11.86
C GLU A 146 7.56 -25.44 12.97
N LYS A 147 6.55 -26.16 13.47
CA LYS A 147 6.74 -27.22 14.47
C LYS A 147 7.40 -28.48 13.92
N ARG A 148 7.16 -28.80 12.64
CA ARG A 148 7.74 -29.99 11.99
C ARG A 148 9.15 -29.71 11.53
N ASP A 149 9.36 -28.60 10.83
CA ASP A 149 10.66 -28.17 10.34
C ASP A 149 10.70 -26.65 10.15
N LYS A 150 11.50 -25.98 10.99
CA LYS A 150 11.71 -24.54 10.92
C LYS A 150 12.35 -24.10 9.60
N LYS A 151 13.28 -24.87 9.03
CA LYS A 151 13.94 -24.51 7.76
C LYS A 151 12.95 -24.52 6.61
N TRP A 152 12.08 -25.52 6.55
CA TRP A 152 11.02 -25.56 5.55
C TRP A 152 10.00 -24.43 5.72
N SER A 153 9.67 -24.06 6.96
CA SER A 153 8.81 -22.91 7.21
C SER A 153 9.44 -21.59 6.75
N GLU A 154 10.75 -21.41 6.96
CA GLU A 154 11.47 -20.23 6.48
C GLU A 154 11.52 -20.18 4.95
N ILE A 155 11.84 -21.30 4.28
CA ILE A 155 11.83 -21.39 2.82
C ILE A 155 10.44 -21.08 2.25
N PHE A 156 9.39 -21.64 2.85
CA PHE A 156 8.02 -21.39 2.43
C PHE A 156 7.64 -19.91 2.56
N ASN A 157 7.95 -19.28 3.71
CA ASN A 157 7.70 -17.86 3.91
C ASN A 157 8.49 -16.99 2.91
N ASN A 158 9.75 -17.32 2.64
CA ASN A 158 10.57 -16.61 1.64
C ASN A 158 10.00 -16.78 0.21
N ALA A 159 9.56 -17.99 -0.14
CA ALA A 159 8.95 -18.26 -1.44
C ALA A 159 7.64 -17.48 -1.64
N MET A 160 6.79 -17.39 -0.61
CA MET A 160 5.58 -16.57 -0.63
C MET A 160 5.91 -15.09 -0.85
N PHE A 161 6.96 -14.59 -0.18
CA PHE A 161 7.43 -13.21 -0.36
C PHE A 161 7.93 -12.97 -1.80
N LEU A 162 8.72 -13.89 -2.33
CA LEU A 162 9.24 -13.82 -3.70
C LEU A 162 8.12 -13.88 -4.75
N GLY A 163 7.10 -14.71 -4.50
CA GLY A 163 5.91 -14.82 -5.35
C GLY A 163 5.07 -13.53 -5.39
N MET A 164 4.98 -12.79 -4.29
CA MET A 164 4.35 -11.46 -4.33
C MET A 164 5.16 -10.48 -5.17
N ILE A 165 6.49 -10.46 -5.01
CA ILE A 165 7.38 -9.57 -5.78
C ILE A 165 7.29 -9.87 -7.28
N SER A 166 7.27 -11.14 -7.68
CA SER A 166 7.19 -11.52 -9.10
C SER A 166 5.90 -11.06 -9.77
N ALA A 167 4.77 -11.10 -9.05
CA ALA A 167 3.49 -10.59 -9.56
C ALA A 167 3.54 -9.08 -9.87
N PHE A 168 4.23 -8.29 -9.05
CA PHE A 168 4.40 -6.86 -9.29
C PHE A 168 5.48 -6.55 -10.34
N LEU A 169 6.54 -7.36 -10.43
CA LEU A 169 7.57 -7.21 -11.48
C LEU A 169 6.98 -7.37 -12.89
N GLY A 170 6.05 -8.29 -13.08
CA GLY A 170 5.38 -8.49 -14.37
C GLY A 170 4.71 -7.21 -14.89
N TYR A 171 4.10 -6.42 -14.00
CA TYR A 171 3.50 -5.13 -14.37
C TYR A 171 4.57 -4.10 -14.80
N VAL A 172 5.70 -4.05 -14.11
CA VAL A 172 6.81 -3.11 -14.41
C VAL A 172 7.42 -3.37 -15.79
N PHE A 173 7.54 -4.63 -16.20
CA PHE A 173 8.13 -5.02 -17.48
C PHE A 173 7.13 -5.14 -18.63
N CYS A 174 5.83 -4.96 -18.38
CA CYS A 174 4.79 -5.12 -19.41
C CYS A 174 4.97 -4.11 -20.55
N ASP A 175 5.38 -2.88 -20.24
CA ASP A 175 5.61 -1.84 -21.23
C ASP A 175 7.04 -1.92 -21.84
N PHE A 176 7.96 -2.71 -21.26
CA PHE A 176 9.38 -2.77 -21.67
C PHE A 176 9.57 -3.30 -23.09
N SER A 177 8.65 -4.10 -23.62
CA SER A 177 8.70 -4.55 -25.02
C SER A 177 8.65 -3.39 -26.01
N ASN A 178 8.01 -2.28 -25.64
CA ASN A 178 7.85 -1.11 -26.51
C ASN A 178 9.15 -0.28 -26.63
N VAL A 179 10.14 -0.54 -25.76
CA VAL A 179 11.51 0.01 -25.89
C VAL A 179 12.17 -0.46 -27.18
N PHE A 180 11.91 -1.70 -27.59
CA PHE A 180 12.41 -2.24 -28.86
C PHE A 180 11.70 -1.65 -30.08
N SER A 181 10.58 -0.95 -29.87
CA SER A 181 9.80 -0.26 -30.90
C SER A 181 10.12 1.23 -31.01
N GLY A 182 11.06 1.75 -30.20
CA GLY A 182 11.55 3.13 -30.26
C GLY A 182 10.99 4.09 -29.19
N ASP A 183 10.08 3.63 -28.33
CA ASP A 183 9.56 4.45 -27.22
C ASP A 183 10.44 4.35 -25.97
N THR A 184 11.31 5.34 -25.77
CA THR A 184 12.19 5.47 -24.60
C THR A 184 11.43 5.65 -23.28
N SER A 185 10.17 6.09 -23.35
CA SER A 185 9.28 6.23 -22.19
C SER A 185 8.97 4.91 -21.47
N ALA A 186 9.09 3.77 -22.17
CA ALA A 186 8.88 2.45 -21.57
C ALA A 186 9.99 2.03 -20.58
N LEU A 187 11.12 2.75 -20.52
CA LEU A 187 12.20 2.50 -19.55
C LEU A 187 11.93 3.11 -18.17
N ILE A 188 10.99 4.06 -18.07
CA ILE A 188 10.74 4.83 -16.84
C ILE A 188 10.38 3.90 -15.65
N PRO A 189 9.46 2.93 -15.76
CA PRO A 189 9.13 2.04 -14.65
C PRO A 189 10.33 1.20 -14.15
N VAL A 190 11.20 0.77 -15.07
CA VAL A 190 12.38 -0.04 -14.74
C VAL A 190 13.43 0.79 -14.01
N LEU A 191 13.67 2.04 -14.45
CA LEU A 191 14.59 2.96 -13.78
C LEU A 191 14.08 3.39 -12.39
N VAL A 192 12.77 3.62 -12.26
CA VAL A 192 12.14 3.89 -10.96
C VAL A 192 12.25 2.69 -10.02
N MET A 193 12.06 1.47 -10.53
CA MET A 193 12.26 0.25 -9.75
C MET A 193 13.72 0.10 -9.30
N ALA A 194 14.68 0.31 -10.19
CA ALA A 194 16.11 0.21 -9.88
C ALA A 194 16.55 1.26 -8.84
N SER A 195 16.11 2.50 -8.99
CA SER A 195 16.40 3.57 -8.01
C SER A 195 15.73 3.30 -6.66
N SER A 196 14.49 2.81 -6.63
CA SER A 196 13.80 2.41 -5.39
C SER A 196 14.52 1.26 -4.68
N ALA A 197 15.00 0.27 -5.43
CA ALA A 197 15.79 -0.84 -4.90
C ALA A 197 17.12 -0.35 -4.33
N LEU A 198 17.80 0.57 -5.01
CA LEU A 198 19.07 1.14 -4.56
C LEU A 198 18.88 1.95 -3.27
N ILE A 199 17.82 2.75 -3.17
CA ILE A 199 17.46 3.47 -1.94
C ILE A 199 17.18 2.48 -0.80
N MET A 200 16.49 1.39 -1.06
CA MET A 200 16.22 0.36 -0.05
C MET A 200 17.51 -0.35 0.41
N VAL A 201 18.42 -0.68 -0.51
CA VAL A 201 19.73 -1.26 -0.18
C VAL A 201 20.58 -0.28 0.62
N ALA A 202 20.63 0.99 0.21
CA ALA A 202 21.31 2.05 0.95
C ALA A 202 20.73 2.17 2.37
N CYS A 203 19.40 2.12 2.50
CA CYS A 203 18.74 2.16 3.80
C CYS A 203 19.09 0.94 4.66
N ALA A 204 19.12 -0.25 4.06
CA ALA A 204 19.47 -1.49 4.75
C ALA A 204 20.96 -1.50 5.19
N LEU A 205 21.86 -0.95 4.38
CA LEU A 205 23.28 -0.82 4.71
C LEU A 205 23.51 0.13 5.89
N VAL A 206 22.86 1.30 5.86
CA VAL A 206 22.93 2.28 6.96
C VAL A 206 22.26 1.74 8.23
N ALA A 207 21.20 0.92 8.10
CA ALA A 207 20.57 0.24 9.24
C ALA A 207 21.45 -0.85 9.90
N ARG A 208 22.52 -1.31 9.24
CA ARG A 208 23.54 -2.18 9.88
C ARG A 208 24.38 -1.43 10.91
N LEU A 209 24.37 -0.09 10.90
CA LEU A 209 25.01 0.71 11.94
C LEU A 209 24.19 0.62 13.24
N PRO A 210 24.82 0.29 14.39
CA PRO A 210 24.11 0.03 15.65
C PRO A 210 23.27 1.21 16.17
N LYS A 211 23.52 2.44 15.68
CA LYS A 211 22.77 3.66 16.03
C LYS A 211 21.54 3.93 15.14
N MET A 212 21.37 3.28 13.99
CA MET A 212 20.36 3.65 12.97
C MET A 212 19.39 2.53 12.61
N LYS A 213 19.13 1.59 13.52
CA LYS A 213 18.15 0.50 13.30
C LYS A 213 16.74 0.99 13.02
N TRP A 214 16.38 2.18 13.50
CA TRP A 214 15.09 2.83 13.23
C TRP A 214 14.85 2.97 11.72
N MET A 215 15.90 3.15 10.92
CA MET A 215 15.78 3.39 9.50
C MET A 215 15.25 2.20 8.70
N LEU A 216 15.38 0.98 9.24
CA LEU A 216 14.82 -0.22 8.62
C LEU A 216 13.28 -0.19 8.64
N ASP A 217 12.72 0.34 9.74
CA ASP A 217 11.28 0.50 9.91
C ASP A 217 10.74 1.56 8.91
N TYR A 218 11.55 2.58 8.57
CA TYR A 218 11.20 3.65 7.63
C TYR A 218 11.63 3.42 6.17
N ALA A 219 12.36 2.34 5.90
CA ALA A 219 12.96 2.09 4.59
C ALA A 219 11.92 1.97 3.47
N LEU A 220 10.80 1.30 3.73
CA LEU A 220 9.71 1.13 2.76
C LEU A 220 9.08 2.48 2.35
N PRO A 221 8.59 3.32 3.29
CA PRO A 221 8.14 4.69 3.00
C PRO A 221 9.17 5.52 2.21
N PHE A 222 10.44 5.49 2.62
CA PHE A 222 11.50 6.26 1.96
C PHE A 222 11.80 5.76 0.55
N SER A 223 11.83 4.44 0.33
CA SER A 223 12.01 3.88 -1.01
C SER A 223 10.85 4.24 -1.95
N LEU A 224 9.61 4.28 -1.43
CA LEU A 224 8.44 4.64 -2.23
C LEU A 224 8.46 6.12 -2.61
N LEU A 225 8.70 7.01 -1.63
CA LEU A 225 8.80 8.45 -1.89
C LEU A 225 9.99 8.79 -2.78
N GLY A 226 11.14 8.16 -2.53
CA GLY A 226 12.35 8.36 -3.33
C GLY A 226 12.18 7.85 -4.76
N GLY A 227 11.52 6.71 -4.96
CA GLY A 227 11.17 6.21 -6.29
C GLY A 227 10.27 7.18 -7.05
N MET A 228 9.21 7.68 -6.41
CA MET A 228 8.32 8.68 -7.02
C MET A 228 9.04 9.99 -7.34
N ALA A 229 9.96 10.44 -6.48
CA ALA A 229 10.77 11.64 -6.73
C ALA A 229 11.73 11.45 -7.91
N MET A 230 12.37 10.28 -8.02
CA MET A 230 13.27 9.94 -9.13
C MET A 230 12.53 9.73 -10.45
N ALA A 231 11.23 9.44 -10.43
CA ALA A 231 10.43 9.38 -11.65
C ALA A 231 10.40 10.71 -12.41
N ILE A 232 10.42 11.85 -11.71
CA ILE A 232 10.37 13.19 -12.32
C ILE A 232 11.58 13.46 -13.24
N PRO A 233 12.85 13.35 -12.78
CA PRO A 233 13.99 13.55 -13.66
C PRO A 233 14.07 12.48 -14.75
N PHE A 234 13.66 11.24 -14.50
CA PHE A 234 13.62 10.20 -15.55
C PHE A 234 12.59 10.53 -16.64
N THR A 235 11.41 11.01 -16.27
CA THR A 235 10.41 11.47 -17.26
C THR A 235 10.91 12.67 -18.05
N ALA A 236 11.62 13.61 -17.41
CA ALA A 236 12.17 14.78 -18.10
C ALA A 236 13.37 14.45 -19.01
N TRP A 237 14.07 13.35 -18.76
CA TRP A 237 15.22 12.91 -19.54
C TRP A 237 14.86 11.99 -20.71
N LEU A 238 13.72 11.28 -20.62
CA LEU A 238 13.26 10.30 -21.61
C LEU A 238 12.09 10.79 -22.48
N ALA A 239 11.54 11.97 -22.19
CA ALA A 239 10.57 12.71 -23.01
C ALA A 239 11.26 13.62 -24.02
#